data_AF-A0A519YR62-F1
#
_entry.id   AF-A0A519YR62-F1
#
_cell.length_a   1.000
_cell.length_b   1.000
_cell.length_c   1.000
_cell.angle_alpha   90.00
_cell.angle_beta   90.00
_cell.angle_gamma   90.00
#
_symmetry.space_group_name_H-M   'P 1'
#
loop_
_entity.id
_entity.type
_entity.pdbx_description
1 polymer ?
#
loop_
_entity_poly.entity_id
_entity_poly.type
_entity_poly.pdbx_seq_one_letter_code
_entity_poly.pdbx_strand_id
1 'polypeptide(L)'
;FVTCNLQKEINHKEGDVRDGAKLKAYFEEVQPDFAFHLAAQPLVLLSYDDPVGTFDTNLMGTVNFWEAVRATSSVKAAVNVTTDKCYDNKEWVWGYRENDPMGGKDPYSASKGCSELITSSYLESFFKLEGTCNIASARAGNVIGGGDWALDRIIPDYFRAVKAEVKMEVRNPYATRPWQHVLEPLSGYLNLGAELYTKGKDFSGGWNFGPEDTTNYSVKQLIDEMLLIDDKGGYEIPDNATKPHEAVLLKLDISKAVNYLKWKPVLTFKETVAFTLKGYGNDEVGKALNQEGIAVRTGHHCAQPILRRMGVETTVRPSLAFYNTCEDVDRLIAVVSRLSSGKH
;
A
#
# COMPACT_ATOMS: atom_id res chain seq x y z
N PHE A 1 5.94 5.49 -11.98
CA PHE A 1 7.34 5.66 -12.44
C PHE A 1 7.43 6.69 -13.57
N VAL A 2 6.90 6.40 -14.76
CA VAL A 2 6.91 7.31 -15.93
C VAL A 2 6.00 8.55 -15.75
N THR A 3 4.78 8.38 -15.25
CA THR A 3 3.76 9.46 -15.10
C THR A 3 4.15 10.51 -14.05
N CYS A 4 4.77 10.08 -12.96
CA CYS A 4 5.30 10.95 -11.91
C CYS A 4 6.73 11.42 -12.20
N ASN A 5 7.30 11.05 -13.36
CA ASN A 5 8.69 11.32 -13.76
C ASN A 5 9.73 10.93 -12.69
N LEU A 6 9.43 9.85 -11.95
CA LEU A 6 10.26 9.38 -10.85
C LEU A 6 11.66 8.97 -11.34
N GLN A 7 11.84 8.56 -12.59
CA GLN A 7 13.15 8.22 -13.14
C GLN A 7 14.20 9.35 -13.07
N LYS A 8 13.78 10.61 -12.90
CA LYS A 8 14.71 11.75 -12.73
C LYS A 8 15.00 12.07 -11.27
N GLU A 9 14.26 11.47 -10.36
CA GLU A 9 14.27 11.79 -8.93
C GLU A 9 14.67 10.59 -8.07
N ILE A 10 14.51 9.38 -8.59
CA ILE A 10 14.97 8.14 -7.98
C ILE A 10 15.78 7.32 -8.97
N ASN A 11 16.81 6.67 -8.46
CA ASN A 11 17.52 5.64 -9.20
C ASN A 11 16.60 4.42 -9.38
N HIS A 12 16.61 3.84 -10.57
CA HIS A 12 15.75 2.72 -10.90
C HIS A 12 16.50 1.65 -11.66
N LYS A 13 16.25 0.41 -11.25
CA LYS A 13 16.80 -0.78 -11.85
C LYS A 13 15.67 -1.78 -12.04
N GLU A 14 15.48 -2.21 -13.28
CA GLU A 14 14.61 -3.34 -13.58
C GLU A 14 15.33 -4.65 -13.25
N GLY A 15 14.63 -5.55 -12.56
CA GLY A 15 15.16 -6.82 -12.13
C GLY A 15 14.06 -7.72 -11.58
N ASP A 16 14.39 -9.01 -11.46
CA ASP A 16 13.51 -10.02 -10.89
C ASP A 16 14.04 -10.41 -9.51
N VAL A 17 13.19 -10.38 -8.49
CA VAL A 17 13.57 -10.73 -7.10
C VAL A 17 13.98 -12.19 -6.95
N ARG A 18 13.64 -13.05 -7.90
CA ARG A 18 14.10 -14.44 -7.97
C ARG A 18 15.57 -14.56 -8.35
N ASP A 19 16.15 -13.54 -9.00
CA ASP A 19 17.57 -13.46 -9.30
C ASP A 19 18.34 -12.88 -8.10
N GLY A 20 18.57 -13.73 -7.10
CA GLY A 20 19.23 -13.33 -5.86
C GLY A 20 20.66 -12.78 -6.05
N ALA A 21 21.37 -13.26 -7.08
CA ALA A 21 22.71 -12.77 -7.40
C ALA A 21 22.68 -11.31 -7.87
N LYS A 22 21.76 -10.97 -8.79
CA LYS A 22 21.59 -9.58 -9.24
C LYS A 22 21.06 -8.67 -8.13
N LEU A 23 20.12 -9.16 -7.33
CA LEU A 23 19.57 -8.38 -6.21
C LEU A 23 20.68 -8.04 -5.20
N LYS A 24 21.50 -9.03 -4.82
CA LYS A 24 22.64 -8.83 -3.93
C LYS A 24 23.68 -7.87 -4.53
N ALA A 25 24.02 -8.03 -5.81
CA ALA A 25 24.94 -7.12 -6.49
C ALA A 25 24.43 -5.67 -6.51
N TYR A 26 23.13 -5.47 -6.67
CA TYR A 26 22.53 -4.13 -6.65
C TYR A 26 22.53 -3.51 -5.24
N PHE A 27 22.32 -4.30 -4.19
CA PHE A 27 22.48 -3.81 -2.81
C PHE A 27 23.93 -3.38 -2.53
N GLU A 28 24.90 -4.17 -3.01
CA GLU A 28 26.33 -3.84 -2.87
C GLU A 28 26.70 -2.56 -3.64
N GLU A 29 26.09 -2.32 -4.80
CA GLU A 29 26.28 -1.09 -5.59
C GLU A 29 25.69 0.14 -4.88
N VAL A 30 24.46 0.02 -4.37
CA VAL A 30 23.70 1.15 -3.81
C VAL A 30 24.09 1.49 -2.38
N GLN A 31 24.53 0.49 -1.59
CA GLN A 31 24.77 0.62 -0.14
C GLN A 31 23.64 1.36 0.60
N PRO A 32 22.37 0.89 0.54
CA PRO A 32 21.25 1.60 1.14
C PRO A 32 21.30 1.55 2.67
N ASP A 33 20.82 2.62 3.34
CA ASP A 33 20.58 2.63 4.80
C ASP A 33 19.24 1.98 5.17
N PHE A 34 18.24 2.11 4.29
CA PHE A 34 16.87 1.60 4.46
C PHE A 34 16.49 0.69 3.29
N ALA A 35 15.83 -0.44 3.57
CA ALA A 35 15.36 -1.36 2.55
C ALA A 35 13.88 -1.76 2.75
N PHE A 36 13.04 -1.50 1.76
CA PHE A 36 11.62 -1.87 1.79
C PHE A 36 11.32 -2.91 0.69
N HIS A 37 10.85 -4.10 1.09
CA HIS A 37 10.49 -5.17 0.16
C HIS A 37 8.97 -5.21 -0.08
N LEU A 38 8.55 -4.69 -1.24
CA LEU A 38 7.15 -4.68 -1.69
C LEU A 38 6.89 -5.59 -2.90
N ALA A 39 7.94 -6.12 -3.53
CA ALA A 39 7.82 -6.94 -4.72
C ALA A 39 7.20 -8.31 -4.39
N ALA A 40 6.13 -8.66 -5.10
CA ALA A 40 5.39 -9.91 -4.93
C ALA A 40 4.51 -10.17 -6.16
N GLN A 41 4.05 -11.39 -6.33
CA GLN A 41 2.83 -11.70 -7.10
C GLN A 41 1.63 -11.40 -6.17
N PRO A 42 0.81 -10.34 -6.42
CA PRO A 42 -0.16 -9.84 -5.45
C PRO A 42 -1.62 -10.25 -5.71
N LEU A 43 -1.89 -11.03 -6.77
CA LEU A 43 -3.23 -11.38 -7.23
C LEU A 43 -3.61 -12.79 -6.78
N VAL A 44 -4.71 -12.87 -6.02
CA VAL A 44 -5.26 -14.15 -5.51
C VAL A 44 -5.70 -15.04 -6.66
N LEU A 45 -6.41 -14.51 -7.66
CA LEU A 45 -6.92 -15.32 -8.78
C LEU A 45 -5.78 -15.91 -9.61
N LEU A 46 -4.79 -15.08 -9.98
CA LEU A 46 -3.60 -15.54 -10.69
C LEU A 46 -2.85 -16.63 -9.92
N SER A 47 -2.93 -16.64 -8.59
CA SER A 47 -2.24 -17.66 -7.78
C SER A 47 -2.83 -19.06 -7.92
N TYR A 48 -4.10 -19.19 -8.35
CA TYR A 48 -4.68 -20.48 -8.72
C TYR A 48 -4.19 -20.96 -10.10
N ASP A 49 -3.99 -20.03 -11.04
CA ASP A 49 -3.53 -20.33 -12.39
C ASP A 49 -2.01 -20.62 -12.44
N ASP A 50 -1.21 -19.85 -11.68
CA ASP A 50 0.23 -20.00 -11.54
C ASP A 50 0.66 -20.04 -10.05
N PRO A 51 0.39 -21.16 -9.35
CA PRO A 51 0.80 -21.32 -7.97
C PRO A 51 2.33 -21.40 -7.83
N VAL A 52 3.02 -22.03 -8.80
CA VAL A 52 4.49 -22.18 -8.77
C VAL A 52 5.17 -20.82 -8.85
N GLY A 53 4.81 -19.98 -9.81
CA GLY A 53 5.33 -18.62 -9.92
C GLY A 53 5.00 -17.77 -8.71
N THR A 54 3.80 -17.93 -8.14
CA THR A 54 3.43 -17.23 -6.89
C THR A 54 4.33 -17.61 -5.72
N PHE A 55 4.54 -18.91 -5.48
CA PHE A 55 5.42 -19.37 -4.41
C PHE A 55 6.88 -18.97 -4.66
N ASP A 56 7.38 -19.15 -5.88
CA ASP A 56 8.74 -18.80 -6.25
C ASP A 56 9.03 -17.31 -6.03
N THR A 57 8.20 -16.43 -6.59
CA THR A 57 8.35 -14.98 -6.40
C THR A 57 8.22 -14.56 -4.94
N ASN A 58 7.21 -15.06 -4.21
CA ASN A 58 6.93 -14.55 -2.86
C ASN A 58 7.85 -15.16 -1.79
N LEU A 59 8.24 -16.44 -1.90
CA LEU A 59 9.14 -17.10 -0.95
C LEU A 59 10.59 -16.83 -1.30
N MET A 60 11.04 -17.24 -2.49
CA MET A 60 12.45 -17.11 -2.86
C MET A 60 12.82 -15.64 -3.06
N GLY A 61 11.91 -14.80 -3.53
CA GLY A 61 12.11 -13.35 -3.53
C GLY A 61 12.36 -12.77 -2.13
N THR A 62 11.62 -13.26 -1.12
CA THR A 62 11.81 -12.84 0.28
C THR A 62 13.14 -13.36 0.85
N VAL A 63 13.50 -14.62 0.57
CA VAL A 63 14.81 -15.19 0.96
C VAL A 63 15.95 -14.38 0.34
N ASN A 64 15.87 -14.11 -0.96
CA ASN A 64 16.87 -13.34 -1.70
C ASN A 64 17.00 -11.91 -1.16
N PHE A 65 15.88 -11.27 -0.81
CA PHE A 65 15.88 -9.95 -0.18
C PHE A 65 16.63 -9.97 1.16
N TRP A 66 16.32 -10.94 2.04
CA TRP A 66 16.98 -11.01 3.34
C TRP A 66 18.46 -11.37 3.24
N GLU A 67 18.85 -12.22 2.29
CA GLU A 67 20.27 -12.49 2.03
C GLU A 67 21.01 -11.25 1.51
N ALA A 68 20.36 -10.43 0.67
CA ALA A 68 20.93 -9.16 0.20
C ALA A 68 21.10 -8.17 1.35
N VAL A 69 20.08 -8.01 2.21
CA VAL A 69 20.16 -7.20 3.44
C VAL A 69 21.27 -7.69 4.36
N ARG A 70 21.35 -9.01 4.60
CA ARG A 70 22.35 -9.62 5.49
C ARG A 70 23.78 -9.41 4.99
N ALA A 71 23.96 -9.43 3.67
CA ALA A 71 25.27 -9.25 3.06
C ALA A 71 25.74 -7.79 2.99
N THR A 72 24.85 -6.82 3.22
CA THR A 72 25.10 -5.40 2.96
C THR A 72 25.08 -4.63 4.28
N SER A 73 26.26 -4.32 4.82
CA SER A 73 26.41 -3.74 6.17
C SER A 73 25.90 -2.30 6.32
N SER A 74 25.69 -1.59 5.19
CA SER A 74 25.07 -0.27 5.19
C SER A 74 23.62 -0.30 5.67
N VAL A 75 22.88 -1.40 5.44
CA VAL A 75 21.46 -1.48 5.75
C VAL A 75 21.25 -1.50 7.26
N LYS A 76 20.56 -0.47 7.78
CA LYS A 76 20.29 -0.28 9.21
C LYS A 76 18.86 -0.66 9.57
N ALA A 77 17.91 -0.42 8.67
CA ALA A 77 16.51 -0.75 8.85
C ALA A 77 15.93 -1.39 7.59
N ALA A 78 15.24 -2.53 7.74
CA ALA A 78 14.58 -3.18 6.62
C ALA A 78 13.17 -3.68 6.97
N VAL A 79 12.23 -3.48 6.06
CA VAL A 79 10.82 -3.84 6.24
C VAL A 79 10.34 -4.70 5.08
N ASN A 80 9.84 -5.89 5.40
CA ASN A 80 9.15 -6.77 4.44
C ASN A 80 7.64 -6.54 4.48
N VAL A 81 7.05 -6.15 3.35
CA VAL A 81 5.61 -5.91 3.24
C VAL A 81 4.90 -7.21 2.82
N THR A 82 4.09 -7.73 3.73
CA THR A 82 3.33 -8.97 3.53
C THR A 82 1.89 -8.65 3.14
N THR A 83 0.89 -9.11 3.92
CA THR A 83 -0.54 -8.86 3.65
C THR A 83 -1.35 -9.22 4.89
N ASP A 84 -2.52 -8.60 5.03
CA ASP A 84 -3.58 -9.02 5.95
C ASP A 84 -3.98 -10.50 5.85
N LYS A 85 -3.69 -11.15 4.72
CA LYS A 85 -4.01 -12.56 4.42
C LYS A 85 -2.93 -13.57 4.84
N CYS A 86 -1.86 -13.14 5.50
CA CYS A 86 -0.78 -14.04 5.93
C CYS A 86 -1.19 -14.94 7.11
N TYR A 87 -2.29 -14.60 7.80
CA TYR A 87 -2.82 -15.32 8.94
C TYR A 87 -3.60 -16.57 8.55
N ASP A 88 -3.63 -17.55 9.45
CA ASP A 88 -4.53 -18.70 9.35
C ASP A 88 -5.98 -18.25 9.57
N ASN A 89 -6.71 -18.08 8.46
CA ASN A 89 -8.03 -17.46 8.50
C ASN A 89 -9.09 -18.37 9.17
N LYS A 90 -9.45 -18.01 10.41
CA LYS A 90 -10.42 -18.66 11.29
C LYS A 90 -11.88 -18.34 10.97
N GLU A 91 -12.17 -17.42 10.06
CA GLU A 91 -13.55 -17.03 9.72
C GLU A 91 -14.35 -16.56 10.95
N TRP A 92 -13.75 -15.68 11.75
CA TRP A 92 -14.34 -15.17 12.99
C TRP A 92 -14.46 -13.64 13.01
N VAL A 93 -15.05 -13.11 14.08
CA VAL A 93 -15.35 -11.67 14.22
C VAL A 93 -14.20 -10.84 14.79
N TRP A 94 -13.06 -11.43 15.13
CA TRP A 94 -11.94 -10.74 15.78
C TRP A 94 -10.84 -10.36 14.78
N GLY A 95 -10.14 -9.26 15.08
CA GLY A 95 -8.95 -8.85 14.34
C GLY A 95 -7.77 -9.75 14.70
N TYR A 96 -7.00 -10.16 13.69
CA TYR A 96 -5.78 -10.92 13.93
C TYR A 96 -4.75 -10.04 14.63
N ARG A 97 -4.17 -10.56 15.71
CA ARG A 97 -3.05 -9.96 16.44
C ARG A 97 -1.74 -10.45 15.87
N GLU A 98 -0.64 -9.75 16.13
CA GLU A 98 0.64 -10.10 15.50
C GLU A 98 1.21 -11.46 15.90
N ASN A 99 0.73 -12.02 17.02
CA ASN A 99 1.08 -13.33 17.55
C ASN A 99 0.14 -14.47 17.11
N ASP A 100 -0.90 -14.19 16.32
CA ASP A 100 -1.78 -15.23 15.80
C ASP A 100 -1.06 -16.08 14.73
N PRO A 101 -1.48 -17.35 14.53
CA PRO A 101 -0.81 -18.26 13.59
C PRO A 101 -0.82 -17.76 12.14
N MET A 102 0.28 -18.02 11.43
CA MET A 102 0.37 -17.82 9.97
C MET A 102 -0.32 -18.96 9.23
N GLY A 103 -0.82 -18.68 8.03
CA GLY A 103 -1.51 -19.65 7.18
C GLY A 103 -1.83 -19.07 5.81
N GLY A 104 -3.02 -19.40 5.31
CA GLY A 104 -3.54 -18.93 4.03
C GLY A 104 -4.22 -20.05 3.26
N LYS A 105 -5.46 -19.83 2.82
CA LYS A 105 -6.28 -20.86 2.14
C LYS A 105 -5.90 -21.02 0.68
N ASP A 106 -5.63 -19.92 -0.01
CA ASP A 106 -5.18 -19.87 -1.40
C ASP A 106 -3.64 -19.73 -1.51
N PRO A 107 -3.03 -20.07 -2.67
CA PRO A 107 -1.58 -20.04 -2.84
C PRO A 107 -0.95 -18.67 -2.59
N TYR A 108 -1.61 -17.56 -2.96
CA TYR A 108 -1.13 -16.22 -2.63
C TYR A 108 -1.07 -16.00 -1.12
N SER A 109 -2.18 -16.23 -0.41
CA SER A 109 -2.25 -16.06 1.04
C SER A 109 -1.24 -16.94 1.77
N ALA A 110 -1.17 -18.22 1.38
CA ALA A 110 -0.21 -19.19 1.94
C ALA A 110 1.24 -18.75 1.71
N SER A 111 1.56 -18.24 0.51
CA SER A 111 2.91 -17.76 0.21
C SER A 111 3.32 -16.57 1.08
N LYS A 112 2.38 -15.70 1.46
CA LYS A 112 2.63 -14.59 2.36
C LYS A 112 2.72 -15.02 3.83
N GLY A 113 1.98 -16.05 4.24
CA GLY A 113 2.21 -16.73 5.52
C GLY A 113 3.63 -17.34 5.60
N CYS A 114 4.11 -17.96 4.52
CA CYS A 114 5.50 -18.42 4.44
C CYS A 114 6.51 -17.27 4.49
N SER A 115 6.24 -16.14 3.82
CA SER A 115 7.09 -14.94 3.89
C SER A 115 7.26 -14.42 5.33
N GLU A 116 6.22 -14.48 6.16
CA GLU A 116 6.29 -14.15 7.59
C GLU A 116 7.18 -15.14 8.36
N LEU A 117 7.05 -16.45 8.10
CA LEU A 117 7.89 -17.47 8.73
C LEU A 117 9.37 -17.34 8.33
N ILE A 118 9.64 -17.05 7.05
CA ILE A 118 10.98 -16.77 6.55
C ILE A 118 11.55 -15.54 7.27
N THR A 119 10.79 -14.45 7.35
CA THR A 119 11.21 -13.22 8.03
C THR A 119 11.52 -13.46 9.51
N SER A 120 10.65 -14.21 10.21
CA SER A 120 10.87 -14.61 11.60
C SER A 120 12.14 -15.45 11.77
N SER A 121 12.36 -16.43 10.90
CA SER A 121 13.58 -17.25 10.90
C SER A 121 14.84 -16.41 10.71
N TYR A 122 14.82 -15.45 9.80
CA TYR A 122 15.96 -14.55 9.57
C TYR A 122 16.21 -13.61 10.74
N LEU A 123 15.15 -13.07 11.33
CA LEU A 123 15.22 -12.23 12.52
C LEU A 123 15.94 -12.98 13.64
N GLU A 124 15.47 -14.18 13.97
CA GLU A 124 16.02 -14.99 15.06
C GLU A 124 17.44 -15.50 14.78
N SER A 125 17.73 -15.87 13.53
CA SER A 125 19.00 -16.53 13.18
C SER A 125 20.14 -15.54 12.92
N PHE A 126 19.84 -14.37 12.35
CA PHE A 126 20.87 -13.50 11.77
C PHE A 126 20.79 -12.05 12.23
N PHE A 127 19.61 -11.56 12.60
CA PHE A 127 19.39 -10.14 12.90
C PHE A 127 19.07 -9.85 14.37
N LYS A 128 19.19 -10.85 15.26
CA LYS A 128 18.91 -10.68 16.69
C LYS A 128 20.03 -9.95 17.44
N LEU A 129 21.28 -10.10 16.98
CA LEU A 129 22.44 -9.52 17.66
C LEU A 129 22.54 -8.01 17.42
N GLU A 130 23.02 -7.29 18.43
CA GLU A 130 23.36 -5.87 18.31
C GLU A 130 24.37 -5.64 17.18
N GLY A 131 24.25 -4.49 16.52
CA GLY A 131 25.09 -4.12 15.37
C GLY A 131 24.69 -4.75 14.02
N THR A 132 23.73 -5.67 14.01
CA THR A 132 23.10 -6.17 12.76
C THR A 132 21.89 -5.31 12.36
N CYS A 133 21.46 -5.36 11.10
CA CYS A 133 20.27 -4.63 10.62
C CYS A 133 19.02 -4.90 11.48
N ASN A 134 18.22 -3.88 11.76
CA ASN A 134 16.93 -4.01 12.45
C ASN A 134 15.85 -4.33 11.42
N ILE A 135 15.09 -5.41 11.62
CA ILE A 135 14.16 -5.90 10.60
C ILE A 135 12.74 -6.11 11.13
N ALA A 136 11.76 -5.83 10.28
CA ALA A 136 10.35 -6.05 10.59
C ALA A 136 9.56 -6.59 9.40
N SER A 137 8.39 -7.14 9.68
CA SER A 137 7.33 -7.36 8.68
C SER A 137 6.16 -6.43 8.93
N ALA A 138 5.54 -5.96 7.86
CA ALA A 138 4.39 -5.06 7.90
C ALA A 138 3.21 -5.66 7.13
N ARG A 139 2.07 -5.78 7.80
CA ARG A 139 0.85 -6.47 7.33
C ARG A 139 -0.24 -5.43 7.10
N ALA A 140 -0.73 -5.32 5.87
CA ALA A 140 -1.90 -4.52 5.54
C ALA A 140 -2.65 -5.13 4.36
N GLY A 141 -3.86 -4.66 4.09
CA GLY A 141 -4.63 -5.10 2.94
C GLY A 141 -5.83 -4.21 2.66
N ASN A 142 -6.60 -4.57 1.63
CA ASN A 142 -7.80 -3.82 1.21
C ASN A 142 -7.49 -2.34 0.92
N VAL A 143 -6.31 -2.13 0.32
CA VAL A 143 -5.78 -0.82 -0.03
C VAL A 143 -6.43 -0.32 -1.32
N ILE A 144 -6.91 0.91 -1.31
CA ILE A 144 -7.47 1.63 -2.46
C ILE A 144 -6.80 3.00 -2.63
N GLY A 145 -6.80 3.53 -3.85
CA GLY A 145 -6.24 4.85 -4.14
C GLY A 145 -6.07 5.10 -5.63
N GLY A 146 -5.85 6.35 -6.00
CA GLY A 146 -5.60 6.74 -7.39
C GLY A 146 -4.34 6.09 -7.95
N GLY A 147 -4.39 5.66 -9.22
CA GLY A 147 -3.24 5.08 -9.92
C GLY A 147 -3.11 3.56 -9.83
N ASP A 148 -4.03 2.86 -9.15
CA ASP A 148 -4.18 1.42 -9.27
C ASP A 148 -4.81 1.05 -10.62
N TRP A 149 -4.16 0.16 -11.37
CA TRP A 149 -4.63 -0.36 -12.66
C TRP A 149 -4.61 -1.90 -12.69
N ALA A 150 -4.59 -2.56 -11.53
CA ALA A 150 -4.66 -4.01 -11.46
C ALA A 150 -5.99 -4.55 -12.01
N LEU A 151 -5.96 -5.72 -12.65
CA LEU A 151 -7.16 -6.44 -13.05
C LEU A 151 -7.83 -7.07 -11.81
N ASP A 152 -9.14 -7.31 -11.90
CA ASP A 152 -9.95 -7.94 -10.84
C ASP A 152 -9.91 -7.19 -9.49
N ARG A 153 -9.93 -5.86 -9.56
CA ARG A 153 -10.05 -4.98 -8.39
C ARG A 153 -11.14 -3.96 -8.64
N ILE A 154 -12.01 -3.80 -7.64
CA ILE A 154 -13.25 -3.05 -7.79
C ILE A 154 -13.05 -1.58 -8.21
N ILE A 155 -12.03 -0.89 -7.69
CA ILE A 155 -11.77 0.52 -8.04
C ILE A 155 -11.26 0.65 -9.48
N PRO A 156 -10.20 -0.06 -9.91
CA PRO A 156 -9.80 -0.08 -11.33
C PRO A 156 -10.92 -0.53 -12.27
N ASP A 157 -11.71 -1.53 -11.90
CA ASP A 157 -12.81 -2.05 -12.71
C ASP A 157 -13.92 -1.00 -12.91
N TYR A 158 -14.23 -0.22 -11.87
CA TYR A 158 -15.15 0.92 -11.97
C TYR A 158 -14.65 1.93 -13.00
N PHE A 159 -13.38 2.37 -12.92
CA PHE A 159 -12.84 3.34 -13.86
C PHE A 159 -12.74 2.81 -15.29
N ARG A 160 -12.48 1.51 -15.47
CA ARG A 160 -12.54 0.86 -16.79
C ARG A 160 -13.96 0.87 -17.35
N ALA A 161 -14.96 0.55 -16.53
CA ALA A 161 -16.37 0.54 -16.92
C ALA A 161 -16.84 1.95 -17.32
N VAL A 162 -16.53 2.97 -16.49
CA VAL A 162 -16.80 4.38 -16.79
C VAL A 162 -16.17 4.78 -18.13
N LYS A 163 -14.89 4.45 -18.35
CA LYS A 163 -14.19 4.76 -19.61
C LYS A 163 -14.79 4.06 -20.83
N ALA A 164 -15.33 2.86 -20.64
CA ALA A 164 -15.97 2.09 -21.69
C ALA A 164 -17.46 2.43 -21.86
N GLU A 165 -18.01 3.37 -21.07
CA GLU A 165 -19.42 3.75 -21.07
C GLU A 165 -20.36 2.56 -20.83
N VAL A 166 -19.90 1.58 -20.03
CA VAL A 166 -20.69 0.42 -19.61
C VAL A 166 -20.84 0.41 -18.09
N LYS A 167 -21.84 -0.31 -17.59
CA LYS A 167 -21.96 -0.56 -16.15
C LYS A 167 -20.98 -1.66 -15.73
N MET A 168 -20.40 -1.50 -14.54
CA MET A 168 -19.56 -2.51 -13.93
C MET A 168 -20.40 -3.65 -13.37
N GLU A 169 -20.03 -4.89 -13.62
CA GLU A 169 -20.65 -6.04 -12.96
C GLU A 169 -20.10 -6.22 -11.54
N VAL A 170 -20.98 -6.33 -10.55
CA VAL A 170 -20.60 -6.53 -9.14
C VAL A 170 -21.02 -7.92 -8.69
N ARG A 171 -20.05 -8.84 -8.69
CA ARG A 171 -20.26 -10.26 -8.35
C ARG A 171 -20.64 -10.48 -6.88
N ASN A 172 -19.93 -9.82 -5.95
CA ASN A 172 -20.12 -9.99 -4.49
C ASN A 172 -20.40 -8.63 -3.80
N PRO A 173 -21.60 -8.04 -3.97
CA PRO A 173 -21.90 -6.68 -3.48
C PRO A 173 -21.90 -6.58 -1.95
N TYR A 174 -22.22 -7.66 -1.24
CA TYR A 174 -22.35 -7.65 0.23
C TYR A 174 -21.06 -8.01 0.97
N ALA A 175 -20.00 -8.37 0.24
CA ALA A 175 -18.69 -8.65 0.81
C ALA A 175 -18.15 -7.42 1.55
N THR A 176 -17.84 -7.54 2.84
CA THR A 176 -17.27 -6.44 3.64
C THR A 176 -15.76 -6.50 3.66
N ARG A 177 -15.11 -5.33 3.61
CA ARG A 177 -13.66 -5.20 3.73
C ARG A 177 -13.30 -3.97 4.57
N PRO A 178 -12.18 -4.01 5.30
CA PRO A 178 -11.63 -2.84 5.99
C PRO A 178 -10.86 -1.96 4.98
N TRP A 179 -11.60 -1.22 4.15
CA TRP A 179 -11.01 -0.35 3.12
C TRP A 179 -10.15 0.76 3.74
N GLN A 180 -8.98 0.99 3.15
CA GLN A 180 -8.07 2.07 3.55
C GLN A 180 -7.37 2.68 2.35
N HIS A 181 -7.06 3.98 2.42
CA HIS A 181 -6.31 4.64 1.36
C HIS A 181 -4.85 4.16 1.34
N VAL A 182 -4.20 4.12 0.18
CA VAL A 182 -2.80 3.68 0.01
C VAL A 182 -1.79 4.42 0.89
N LEU A 183 -2.06 5.68 1.21
CA LEU A 183 -1.18 6.48 2.07
C LEU A 183 -1.24 6.06 3.54
N GLU A 184 -2.32 5.42 3.99
CA GLU A 184 -2.48 4.99 5.38
C GLU A 184 -1.40 3.98 5.78
N PRO A 185 -1.32 2.77 5.17
CA PRO A 185 -0.30 1.80 5.56
C PRO A 185 1.10 2.27 5.15
N LEU A 186 1.27 3.04 4.06
CA LEU A 186 2.59 3.59 3.69
C LEU A 186 3.16 4.52 4.76
N SER A 187 2.32 5.36 5.38
CA SER A 187 2.76 6.20 6.50
C SER A 187 3.23 5.35 7.69
N GLY A 188 2.55 4.24 7.95
CA GLY A 188 2.93 3.26 8.96
C GLY A 188 4.26 2.57 8.66
N TYR A 189 4.49 2.18 7.40
CA TYR A 189 5.73 1.53 6.98
C TYR A 189 6.93 2.46 7.12
N LEU A 190 6.77 3.73 6.71
CA LEU A 190 7.81 4.74 6.85
C LEU A 190 8.13 5.03 8.33
N ASN A 191 7.10 5.18 9.16
CA ASN A 191 7.28 5.36 10.60
C ASN A 191 7.99 4.15 11.23
N LEU A 192 7.58 2.92 10.88
CA LEU A 192 8.24 1.70 11.33
C LEU A 192 9.71 1.64 10.89
N GLY A 193 10.02 2.01 9.64
CA GLY A 193 11.41 2.11 9.17
C GLY A 193 12.24 3.11 9.97
N ALA A 194 11.68 4.29 10.26
CA ALA A 194 12.33 5.32 11.06
C ALA A 194 12.57 4.87 12.52
N GLU A 195 11.60 4.18 13.11
CA GLU A 195 11.68 3.66 14.49
C GLU A 195 12.67 2.49 14.59
N LEU A 196 12.72 1.60 13.59
CA LEU A 196 13.77 0.58 13.47
C LEU A 196 15.17 1.20 13.38
N TYR A 197 15.32 2.33 12.69
CA TYR A 197 16.60 3.01 12.56
C TYR A 197 17.03 3.71 13.85
N THR A 198 16.10 4.39 14.52
CA THR A 198 16.39 5.26 15.67
C THR A 198 16.33 4.55 17.01
N LYS A 199 15.39 3.61 17.19
CA LYS A 199 15.16 2.87 18.44
C LYS A 199 15.54 1.39 18.35
N GLY A 200 15.89 0.91 17.16
CA GLY A 200 16.58 -0.37 17.00
C GLY A 200 15.68 -1.61 17.12
N LYS A 201 16.19 -2.61 17.85
CA LYS A 201 15.60 -3.96 17.93
C LYS A 201 14.22 -3.99 18.60
N ASP A 202 13.88 -2.99 19.41
CA ASP A 202 12.57 -2.88 20.06
C ASP A 202 11.41 -2.82 19.07
N PHE A 203 11.69 -2.42 17.82
CA PHE A 203 10.69 -2.34 16.75
C PHE A 203 10.77 -3.52 15.76
N SER A 204 11.65 -4.49 16.00
CA SER A 204 11.77 -5.67 15.14
C SER A 204 10.58 -6.63 15.30
N GLY A 205 10.30 -7.42 14.27
CA GLY A 205 9.17 -8.36 14.23
C GLY A 205 7.96 -7.86 13.43
N GLY A 206 6.80 -8.49 13.62
CA GLY A 206 5.59 -8.21 12.83
C GLY A 206 4.75 -7.03 13.34
N TRP A 207 4.10 -6.31 12.42
CA TRP A 207 3.26 -5.14 12.68
C TRP A 207 2.02 -5.09 11.79
N ASN A 208 0.85 -4.85 12.38
CA ASN A 208 -0.40 -4.66 11.65
C ASN A 208 -0.70 -3.17 11.37
N PHE A 209 -1.17 -2.90 10.15
CA PHE A 209 -1.64 -1.60 9.71
C PHE A 209 -3.00 -1.73 9.00
N GLY A 210 -3.97 -0.94 9.43
CA GLY A 210 -5.34 -1.01 8.96
C GLY A 210 -6.19 0.16 9.47
N PRO A 211 -7.43 0.27 8.97
CA PRO A 211 -8.39 1.24 9.49
C PRO A 211 -8.83 0.86 10.92
N GLU A 212 -9.51 1.77 11.61
CA GLU A 212 -10.03 1.49 12.96
C GLU A 212 -11.08 0.37 12.95
N ASP A 213 -11.05 -0.46 13.99
CA ASP A 213 -11.74 -1.76 14.13
C ASP A 213 -13.29 -1.69 14.01
N THR A 214 -13.85 -0.49 14.08
CA THR A 214 -15.29 -0.20 13.95
C THR A 214 -15.77 -0.01 12.50
N THR A 215 -14.86 0.00 11.52
CA THR A 215 -15.17 0.41 10.14
C THR A 215 -14.99 -0.72 9.12
N ASN A 216 -16.08 -1.44 8.83
CA ASN A 216 -16.16 -2.35 7.68
C ASN A 216 -17.30 -1.93 6.77
N TYR A 217 -16.98 -1.77 5.49
CA TYR A 217 -17.96 -1.38 4.48
C TYR A 217 -18.01 -2.44 3.38
N SER A 218 -19.23 -2.72 2.92
CA SER A 218 -19.46 -3.62 1.81
C SER A 218 -18.95 -3.04 0.49
N VAL A 219 -18.67 -3.93 -0.48
CA VAL A 219 -18.38 -3.54 -1.87
C VAL A 219 -19.48 -2.62 -2.41
N LYS A 220 -20.75 -2.90 -2.12
CA LYS A 220 -21.89 -2.07 -2.50
C LYS A 220 -21.79 -0.67 -1.88
N GLN A 221 -21.53 -0.57 -0.57
CA GLN A 221 -21.38 0.73 0.10
C GLN A 221 -20.22 1.55 -0.47
N LEU A 222 -19.11 0.90 -0.84
CA LEU A 222 -18.00 1.56 -1.53
C LEU A 222 -18.46 2.16 -2.86
N ILE A 223 -19.11 1.38 -3.72
CA ILE A 223 -19.56 1.85 -5.03
C ILE A 223 -20.66 2.91 -4.90
N ASP A 224 -21.61 2.73 -3.98
CA ASP A 224 -22.65 3.72 -3.72
C ASP A 224 -22.05 5.07 -3.29
N GLU A 225 -21.08 5.07 -2.37
CA GLU A 225 -20.36 6.30 -1.97
C GLU A 225 -19.56 6.88 -3.15
N MET A 226 -19.01 6.03 -4.03
CA MET A 226 -18.34 6.52 -5.24
C MET A 226 -19.29 7.24 -6.19
N LEU A 227 -20.48 6.69 -6.40
CA LEU A 227 -21.51 7.28 -7.27
C LEU A 227 -22.08 8.60 -6.73
N LEU A 228 -21.95 8.88 -5.43
CA LEU A 228 -22.27 10.19 -4.87
C LEU A 228 -21.27 11.28 -5.29
N ILE A 229 -20.05 10.89 -5.68
CA ILE A 229 -18.96 11.81 -6.05
C ILE A 229 -18.80 11.88 -7.57
N ASP A 230 -18.93 10.75 -8.27
CA ASP A 230 -18.89 10.65 -9.74
C ASP A 230 -20.10 9.86 -10.26
N ASP A 231 -21.07 10.58 -10.80
CA ASP A 231 -22.34 10.04 -11.29
C ASP A 231 -22.26 9.46 -12.71
N LYS A 232 -21.08 9.48 -13.33
CA LYS A 232 -20.85 8.98 -14.70
C LYS A 232 -20.83 7.46 -14.79
N GLY A 233 -20.68 6.77 -13.66
CA GLY A 233 -20.63 5.32 -13.58
C GLY A 233 -21.97 4.68 -13.27
N GLY A 234 -21.94 3.36 -13.14
CA GLY A 234 -23.07 2.57 -12.68
C GLY A 234 -22.64 1.11 -12.49
N TYR A 235 -23.45 0.34 -11.79
CA TYR A 235 -23.21 -1.09 -11.63
C TYR A 235 -24.47 -1.91 -11.84
N GLU A 236 -24.28 -3.19 -12.16
CA GLU A 236 -25.31 -4.21 -12.18
C GLU A 236 -24.90 -5.37 -11.27
N ILE A 237 -25.87 -5.92 -10.56
CA ILE A 237 -25.70 -7.12 -9.73
C ILE A 237 -26.38 -8.26 -10.49
N PRO A 238 -25.63 -9.29 -10.94
CA PRO A 238 -26.21 -10.44 -11.62
C PRO A 238 -27.26 -11.16 -10.77
N ASP A 239 -28.30 -11.75 -11.39
CA ASP A 239 -29.35 -12.50 -10.67
C ASP A 239 -28.81 -13.73 -9.91
N ASN A 240 -27.68 -14.28 -10.37
CA ASN A 240 -26.96 -15.37 -9.74
C ASN A 240 -25.92 -14.89 -8.72
N ALA A 241 -25.86 -13.58 -8.41
CA ALA A 241 -25.07 -13.07 -7.30
C ALA A 241 -25.60 -13.74 -6.03
N THR A 242 -24.97 -14.86 -5.69
CA THR A 242 -25.26 -15.62 -4.49
C THR A 242 -25.28 -14.66 -3.31
N LYS A 243 -26.19 -14.87 -2.35
CA LYS A 243 -25.91 -14.49 -0.95
C LYS A 243 -24.99 -15.58 -0.41
N PRO A 244 -23.66 -15.52 -0.49
CA PRO A 244 -22.86 -16.59 0.05
C PRO A 244 -22.73 -16.33 1.56
N HIS A 245 -22.55 -17.41 2.31
CA HIS A 245 -21.95 -17.42 3.65
C HIS A 245 -20.48 -16.90 3.57
N GLU A 246 -20.28 -15.68 3.08
CA GLU A 246 -18.96 -15.18 2.70
C GLU A 246 -18.13 -14.86 3.94
N ALA A 247 -16.82 -15.10 3.80
CA ALA A 247 -15.83 -15.08 4.86
C ALA A 247 -16.03 -13.97 5.91
N VAL A 248 -16.11 -14.37 7.18
CA VAL A 248 -16.81 -13.64 8.26
C VAL A 248 -16.25 -12.25 8.56
N LEU A 249 -15.00 -11.97 8.26
CA LEU A 249 -14.34 -10.65 8.26
C LEU A 249 -12.84 -10.96 8.32
N LEU A 250 -12.04 -10.52 7.34
CA LEU A 250 -10.60 -10.51 7.51
C LEU A 250 -10.19 -9.11 7.95
N LYS A 251 -9.86 -8.97 9.24
CA LYS A 251 -9.45 -7.70 9.84
C LYS A 251 -8.23 -7.86 10.75
N LEU A 252 -7.54 -6.76 10.98
CA LEU A 252 -6.32 -6.72 11.78
C LEU A 252 -6.57 -5.93 13.06
N ASP A 253 -6.07 -6.45 14.19
CA ASP A 253 -5.94 -5.67 15.42
C ASP A 253 -4.68 -4.78 15.27
N ILE A 254 -4.88 -3.46 15.26
CA ILE A 254 -3.80 -2.47 15.10
C ILE A 254 -3.30 -1.89 16.43
N SER A 255 -3.74 -2.46 17.57
CA SER A 255 -3.41 -1.94 18.90
C SER A 255 -1.90 -1.83 19.12
N LYS A 256 -1.10 -2.74 18.56
CA LYS A 256 0.37 -2.68 18.66
C LYS A 256 0.92 -1.41 17.99
N ALA A 257 0.52 -1.13 16.76
CA ALA A 257 0.94 0.07 16.04
C ALA A 257 0.50 1.36 16.76
N VAL A 258 -0.73 1.41 17.26
CA VAL A 258 -1.24 2.55 18.04
C VAL A 258 -0.44 2.78 19.32
N ASN A 259 -0.17 1.72 20.08
CA ASN A 259 0.45 1.86 21.40
C ASN A 259 1.96 2.09 21.33
N TYR A 260 2.67 1.43 20.40
CA TYR A 260 4.13 1.46 20.34
C TYR A 260 4.67 2.41 19.28
N LEU A 261 4.09 2.45 18.07
CA LEU A 261 4.50 3.37 17.00
C LEU A 261 3.81 4.74 17.09
N LYS A 262 2.80 4.87 17.96
CA LYS A 262 1.89 6.04 18.00
C LYS A 262 1.24 6.31 16.64
N TRP A 263 1.14 5.26 15.81
CA TRP A 263 0.53 5.33 14.49
C TRP A 263 -0.96 5.04 14.57
N LYS A 264 -1.77 5.81 13.86
CA LYS A 264 -3.20 5.57 13.67
C LYS A 264 -3.63 6.02 12.27
N PRO A 265 -4.65 5.39 11.67
CA PRO A 265 -5.23 5.90 10.44
C PRO A 265 -5.85 7.29 10.67
N VAL A 266 -5.85 8.13 9.64
CA VAL A 266 -6.30 9.53 9.74
C VAL A 266 -7.47 9.87 8.83
N LEU A 267 -7.76 9.04 7.83
CA LEU A 267 -8.85 9.22 6.89
C LEU A 267 -10.06 8.39 7.31
N THR A 268 -11.22 9.03 7.29
CA THR A 268 -12.50 8.33 7.32
C THR A 268 -12.73 7.56 6.02
N PHE A 269 -13.73 6.67 6.02
CA PHE A 269 -14.15 5.97 4.81
C PHE A 269 -14.53 6.93 3.67
N LYS A 270 -15.32 7.98 3.97
CA LYS A 270 -15.73 8.96 2.96
C LYS A 270 -14.55 9.74 2.40
N GLU A 271 -13.60 10.14 3.24
CA GLU A 271 -12.38 10.80 2.79
C GLU A 271 -11.50 9.86 1.96
N THR A 272 -11.39 8.59 2.34
CA THR A 272 -10.70 7.57 1.56
C THR A 272 -11.31 7.42 0.16
N VAL A 273 -12.65 7.33 0.07
CA VAL A 273 -13.36 7.24 -1.22
C VAL A 273 -13.17 8.52 -2.03
N ALA A 274 -13.33 9.69 -1.41
CA ALA A 274 -13.11 10.97 -2.05
C ALA A 274 -11.67 11.16 -2.56
N PHE A 275 -10.66 10.75 -1.80
CA PHE A 275 -9.25 10.79 -2.22
C PHE A 275 -8.98 9.85 -3.39
N THR A 276 -9.64 8.69 -3.39
CA THR A 276 -9.55 7.71 -4.46
C THR A 276 -10.19 8.22 -5.75
N LEU A 277 -11.32 8.94 -5.67
CA LEU A 277 -12.12 9.37 -6.83
C LEU A 277 -11.83 10.78 -7.34
N LYS A 278 -11.68 11.75 -6.44
CA LYS A 278 -11.61 13.17 -6.81
C LYS A 278 -10.45 13.47 -7.74
N GLY A 279 -9.37 12.68 -7.70
CA GLY A 279 -8.20 12.87 -8.54
C GLY A 279 -7.88 14.37 -8.73
N TYR A 280 -7.83 15.12 -7.62
CA TYR A 280 -8.01 16.59 -7.60
C TYR A 280 -7.40 17.30 -8.81
N GLY A 281 -8.15 18.24 -9.39
CA GLY A 281 -7.69 19.08 -10.49
C GLY A 281 -6.44 19.85 -10.09
N ASN A 282 -5.47 19.88 -11.01
CA ASN A 282 -4.12 20.26 -10.62
C ASN A 282 -4.00 21.73 -10.14
N ASP A 283 -4.69 22.64 -10.80
CA ASP A 283 -4.66 24.06 -10.44
C ASP A 283 -5.32 24.35 -9.08
N GLU A 284 -6.23 23.50 -8.62
CA GLU A 284 -6.92 23.68 -7.34
C GLU A 284 -6.03 23.28 -6.17
N VAL A 285 -5.34 22.13 -6.29
CA VAL A 285 -4.37 21.68 -5.28
C VAL A 285 -3.19 22.65 -5.21
N GLY A 286 -2.69 23.13 -6.36
CA GLY A 286 -1.57 24.06 -6.31
C GLY A 286 -1.94 25.46 -5.82
N LYS A 287 -3.13 25.99 -6.14
CA LYS A 287 -3.58 27.27 -5.55
C LYS A 287 -3.72 27.17 -4.04
N ALA A 288 -4.32 26.08 -3.56
CA ALA A 288 -4.55 25.87 -2.15
C ALA A 288 -3.27 25.65 -1.33
N LEU A 289 -2.31 24.92 -1.89
CA LEU A 289 -0.99 24.75 -1.26
C LEU A 289 -0.18 26.07 -1.31
N ASN A 290 -0.17 26.76 -2.45
CA ASN A 290 0.56 28.03 -2.59
C ASN A 290 0.04 29.14 -1.65
N GLN A 291 -1.28 29.18 -1.38
CA GLN A 291 -1.88 30.10 -0.41
C GLN A 291 -1.37 29.91 1.03
N GLU A 292 -0.81 28.73 1.32
CA GLU A 292 -0.32 28.35 2.64
C GLU A 292 1.21 28.34 2.72
N GLY A 293 1.86 28.99 1.74
CA GLY A 293 3.32 29.11 1.66
C GLY A 293 4.02 27.84 1.18
N ILE A 294 3.27 26.88 0.64
CA ILE A 294 3.80 25.60 0.18
C ILE A 294 4.15 25.72 -1.32
N ALA A 295 5.44 25.67 -1.65
CA ALA A 295 5.92 25.81 -3.02
C ALA A 295 5.50 24.62 -3.90
N VAL A 296 4.63 24.89 -4.86
CA VAL A 296 4.04 23.92 -5.80
C VAL A 296 4.01 24.48 -7.21
N ARG A 297 4.05 23.62 -8.24
CA ARG A 297 3.83 24.01 -9.64
C ARG A 297 2.61 23.31 -10.23
N THR A 298 1.80 24.05 -11.00
CA THR A 298 0.60 23.56 -11.72
C THR A 298 0.59 24.02 -13.18
N GLY A 299 -0.11 23.28 -14.05
CA GLY A 299 -0.53 23.76 -15.38
C GLY A 299 -0.22 22.82 -16.56
N HIS A 300 -0.31 23.36 -17.78
CA HIS A 300 0.11 22.69 -19.00
C HIS A 300 1.63 22.66 -19.10
N HIS A 301 2.16 21.46 -19.30
CA HIS A 301 3.60 21.25 -19.36
C HIS A 301 4.00 20.79 -20.76
N CYS A 302 5.25 21.03 -21.13
CA CYS A 302 5.80 20.95 -22.48
C CYS A 302 5.81 19.55 -23.15
N ALA A 303 5.00 18.60 -22.65
CA ALA A 303 4.88 17.22 -23.13
C ALA A 303 3.42 16.79 -23.40
N GLN A 304 2.68 17.61 -24.15
CA GLN A 304 1.30 17.35 -24.61
C GLN A 304 1.05 15.97 -25.29
N PRO A 305 1.99 15.37 -26.05
CA PRO A 305 1.73 14.08 -26.72
C PRO A 305 1.53 12.88 -25.79
N ILE A 306 2.15 12.88 -24.60
CA ILE A 306 2.05 11.74 -23.65
C ILE A 306 0.88 11.90 -22.69
N LEU A 307 0.56 13.15 -22.35
CA LEU A 307 -0.68 13.57 -21.70
C LEU A 307 -1.89 12.99 -22.47
N ARG A 308 -1.95 13.20 -23.80
CA ARG A 308 -3.01 12.65 -24.66
C ARG A 308 -3.01 11.12 -24.76
N ARG A 309 -1.86 10.46 -24.70
CA ARG A 309 -1.77 8.98 -24.74
C ARG A 309 -2.20 8.33 -23.42
N MET A 310 -2.16 9.07 -22.31
CA MET A 310 -2.65 8.65 -21.00
C MET A 310 -4.03 9.23 -20.65
N GLY A 311 -4.62 10.02 -21.54
CA GLY A 311 -5.98 10.57 -21.40
C GLY A 311 -6.12 11.75 -20.45
N VAL A 312 -5.03 12.47 -20.14
CA VAL A 312 -5.03 13.61 -19.19
C VAL A 312 -4.30 14.82 -19.79
N GLU A 313 -4.65 16.06 -19.42
CA GLU A 313 -4.13 17.30 -20.06
C GLU A 313 -3.23 18.19 -19.15
N THR A 314 -3.17 17.96 -17.82
CA THR A 314 -2.40 18.79 -16.82
C THR A 314 -1.90 17.99 -15.58
N THR A 315 -0.93 18.56 -14.82
CA THR A 315 -0.12 18.14 -13.60
C THR A 315 -0.04 19.01 -12.30
N VAL A 316 0.10 18.49 -11.04
CA VAL A 316 0.63 19.21 -9.82
C VAL A 316 1.86 18.53 -9.23
N ARG A 317 2.82 19.34 -8.75
CA ARG A 317 4.00 18.86 -8.03
C ARG A 317 4.41 19.77 -6.85
N PRO A 318 4.56 19.23 -5.61
CA PRO A 318 5.26 19.91 -4.51
C PRO A 318 6.77 19.97 -4.76
N SER A 319 7.39 21.12 -4.49
CA SER A 319 8.82 21.35 -4.70
C SER A 319 9.59 21.24 -3.38
N LEU A 320 9.95 20.01 -2.99
CA LEU A 320 10.59 19.72 -1.70
C LEU A 320 11.99 20.34 -1.53
N ALA A 321 12.65 20.77 -2.60
CA ALA A 321 13.95 21.44 -2.54
C ALA A 321 13.94 22.77 -1.73
N PHE A 322 12.77 23.34 -1.45
CA PHE A 322 12.61 24.55 -0.62
C PHE A 322 12.19 24.28 0.83
N TYR A 323 11.93 23.02 1.20
CA TYR A 323 11.52 22.63 2.55
C TYR A 323 12.76 22.19 3.32
N ASN A 324 13.16 22.97 4.31
CA ASN A 324 14.42 22.79 5.03
C ASN A 324 14.22 22.49 6.53
N THR A 325 12.98 22.48 7.03
CA THR A 325 12.69 22.17 8.45
C THR A 325 11.51 21.22 8.62
N CYS A 326 11.44 20.53 9.77
CA CYS A 326 10.28 19.69 10.14
C CYS A 326 8.98 20.50 10.15
N GLU A 327 9.06 21.78 10.55
CA GLU A 327 7.92 22.68 10.63
C GLU A 327 7.31 22.99 9.25
N ASP A 328 8.13 23.02 8.20
CA ASP A 328 7.65 23.17 6.81
C ASP A 328 6.94 21.90 6.30
N VAL A 329 7.41 20.73 6.74
CA VAL A 329 6.79 19.43 6.43
C VAL A 329 5.49 19.25 7.21
N ASP A 330 5.47 19.60 8.49
CA ASP A 330 4.28 19.58 9.33
C ASP A 330 3.20 20.54 8.81
N ARG A 331 3.61 21.71 8.29
CA ARG A 331 2.71 22.66 7.62
C ARG A 331 2.15 22.08 6.32
N LEU A 332 2.96 21.42 5.50
CA LEU A 332 2.49 20.69 4.32
C LEU A 332 1.44 19.64 4.70
N ILE A 333 1.71 18.81 5.71
CA ILE A 333 0.81 17.76 6.18
C ILE A 333 -0.49 18.34 6.72
N ALA A 334 -0.42 19.42 7.51
CA ALA A 334 -1.59 20.09 8.08
C ALA A 334 -2.49 20.71 7.01
N VAL A 335 -1.91 21.34 5.99
CA VAL A 335 -2.65 21.96 4.89
C VAL A 335 -3.29 20.91 3.99
N VAL A 336 -2.59 19.83 3.67
CA VAL A 336 -3.16 18.69 2.93
C VAL A 336 -4.33 18.08 3.71
N SER A 337 -4.19 17.95 5.03
CA SER A 337 -5.24 17.47 5.95
C SER A 337 -6.43 18.42 6.08
N ARG A 338 -6.23 19.73 5.87
CA ARG A 338 -7.34 20.69 5.85
C ARG A 338 -8.07 20.66 4.51
N LEU A 339 -7.34 20.58 3.39
CA LEU A 339 -7.91 20.44 2.04
C LEU A 339 -8.66 19.13 1.84
N SER A 340 -8.30 18.08 2.58
CA SER A 340 -9.04 16.82 2.63
C SER A 340 -10.38 16.93 3.36
N SER A 341 -10.47 17.83 4.36
CA SER A 341 -11.63 17.98 5.24
C SER A 341 -12.79 18.80 4.67
N GLY A 342 -12.64 19.40 3.48
CA GLY A 342 -13.72 20.09 2.74
C GLY A 342 -14.29 21.37 3.38
N LYS A 343 -13.71 21.87 4.48
CA LYS A 343 -14.12 23.16 5.07
C LYS A 343 -13.42 24.30 4.33
N HIS A 344 -14.18 24.99 3.47
CA HIS A 344 -13.82 26.31 2.94
C HIS A 344 -13.99 27.39 3.99
#